data_AF-A0AAV5HNU4-F1
#
_entry.id   AF-A0AAV5HNU4-F1
#
_cell.length_a   1.000
_cell.length_b   1.000
_cell.length_c   1.000
_cell.angle_alpha   90.00
_cell.angle_beta   90.00
_cell.angle_gamma   90.00
#
_symmetry.space_group_name_H-M   'P 1'
#
loop_
_entity.id
_entity.type
_entity.pdbx_description
1 polymer ?
#
loop_
_entity_poly.entity_id
_entity_poly.type
_entity_poly.pdbx_seq_one_letter_code
_entity_poly.pdbx_strand_id
1 'polypeptide(L)'
;MNKQLMDTTFISTCIRYSNLPQSYVRPKSERRRLSKVSTGENIPVIELGSDTRACIVQQIGDACKNDGFFQVINHGVSGEAVEKMLGSAGEFFRGPVEEKLKLFR
;
A
#
# COMPACT_ATOMS: atom_id res chain seq x y z
N MET A 1 17.52 27.19 9.85
CA MET A 1 17.46 25.96 9.02
C MET A 1 16.71 26.34 7.74
N ASN A 2 17.33 26.23 6.56
CA ASN A 2 16.84 26.86 5.32
C ASN A 2 15.62 26.13 4.73
N LYS A 3 14.56 26.89 4.39
CA LYS A 3 13.34 26.42 3.70
C LYS A 3 13.63 25.54 2.48
N GLN A 4 14.68 25.87 1.75
CA GLN A 4 15.07 25.21 0.49
C GLN A 4 15.60 23.78 0.66
N LEU A 5 16.05 23.39 1.86
CA LEU A 5 16.45 22.00 2.15
C LEU A 5 15.23 21.07 2.38
N MET A 6 14.06 21.63 2.70
CA MET A 6 12.85 20.88 3.04
C MET A 6 12.04 20.48 1.78
N ASP A 7 12.17 21.29 0.72
CA ASP A 7 11.43 21.13 -0.54
C ASP A 7 11.87 19.90 -1.38
N THR A 8 12.96 19.24 -1.00
CA THR A 8 13.62 18.22 -1.85
C THR A 8 13.38 16.78 -1.39
N THR A 9 12.77 16.56 -0.22
CA THR A 9 12.83 15.24 0.43
C THR A 9 11.71 14.29 0.01
N PHE A 10 10.50 14.78 -0.29
CA PHE A 10 9.36 13.93 -0.64
C PHE A 10 8.49 14.47 -1.78
N ILE A 11 8.15 13.65 -2.78
CA ILE A 11 7.14 14.01 -3.80
C ILE A 11 5.70 14.08 -3.24
N SER A 12 5.47 13.57 -2.04
CA SER A 12 4.18 13.63 -1.33
C SER A 12 3.92 14.99 -0.66
N THR A 13 4.82 15.98 -0.83
CA THR A 13 4.65 17.36 -0.35
C THR A 13 3.77 18.23 -1.25
N CYS A 14 3.17 17.66 -2.30
CA CYS A 14 2.30 18.38 -3.25
C CYS A 14 3.03 19.45 -4.08
N ILE A 15 4.36 19.47 -4.10
CA ILE A 15 5.16 20.26 -5.05
C ILE A 15 4.94 19.67 -6.45
N ARG A 16 4.58 20.52 -7.41
CA ARG A 16 4.42 20.11 -8.81
C ARG A 16 5.79 19.99 -9.47
N TYR A 17 6.14 18.76 -9.84
CA TYR A 17 7.33 18.47 -10.63
C TYR A 17 6.95 18.30 -12.10
N SER A 18 7.68 18.97 -13.00
CA SER A 18 7.50 18.81 -14.46
C SER A 18 8.05 17.48 -14.98
N ASN A 19 9.01 16.89 -14.26
CA ASN A 19 9.62 15.60 -14.55
C ASN A 19 9.85 14.84 -13.24
N LEU A 20 9.88 13.51 -13.30
CA LEU A 20 10.18 12.69 -12.13
C LEU A 20 11.60 13.02 -11.61
N PRO A 21 11.78 13.38 -10.32
CA PRO A 21 13.10 13.67 -9.79
C PRO A 21 14.02 12.45 -9.87
N GLN A 22 15.31 12.68 -10.11
CA GLN A 22 16.27 11.59 -10.33
C GLN A 22 16.38 10.63 -9.13
N SER A 23 16.18 11.11 -7.90
CA SER A 23 16.15 10.29 -6.68
C SER A 23 15.01 9.27 -6.64
N TYR A 24 13.94 9.47 -7.42
CA TYR A 24 12.80 8.55 -7.56
C TYR A 24 12.93 7.61 -8.75
N VAL A 25 13.90 7.84 -9.64
CA VAL A 25 14.13 6.98 -10.79
C VAL A 25 14.81 5.69 -10.32
N ARG A 26 14.08 4.57 -10.36
CA ARG A 26 14.62 3.25 -9.99
C ARG A 26 15.70 2.79 -10.99
N PRO A 27 16.73 2.03 -10.54
CA PRO A 27 17.68 1.36 -11.43
C PRO A 27 16.98 0.50 -12.47
N LYS A 28 17.56 0.35 -13.67
CA LYS A 28 16.93 -0.42 -14.77
C LYS A 28 16.59 -1.86 -14.37
N SER A 29 17.41 -2.48 -13.52
CA SER A 29 17.22 -3.84 -12.99
C SER A 29 15.97 -3.97 -12.09
N GLU A 30 15.56 -2.90 -11.42
CA GLU A 30 14.43 -2.89 -10.47
C GLU A 30 13.13 -2.37 -11.08
N ARG A 31 13.18 -1.83 -12.30
CA ARG A 31 11.98 -1.33 -12.98
C ARG A 31 11.07 -2.50 -13.33
N ARG A 32 9.79 -2.40 -12.95
CA ARG A 32 8.76 -3.39 -13.30
C ARG A 32 8.72 -3.61 -14.81
N ARG A 33 8.89 -4.85 -15.25
CA ARG A 33 8.78 -5.25 -16.66
C ARG A 33 7.39 -5.81 -16.92
N LEU A 34 6.48 -4.97 -17.40
CA LEU A 34 5.09 -5.38 -17.66
C LEU A 34 5.00 -6.56 -18.65
N SER A 35 5.95 -6.68 -19.58
CA SER A 35 6.03 -7.82 -20.50
C SER A 35 6.35 -9.17 -19.85
N LYS A 36 6.73 -9.18 -18.57
CA LYS A 36 6.99 -10.40 -17.79
C LYS A 36 5.87 -10.74 -16.82
N VAL A 37 4.78 -9.96 -16.79
CA VAL A 37 3.65 -10.23 -15.91
C VAL A 37 2.83 -11.36 -16.52
N SER A 38 2.70 -12.46 -15.77
CA SER A 38 1.75 -13.55 -16.01
C SER A 38 0.33 -13.04 -15.78
N THR A 39 -0.51 -13.10 -16.80
CA THR A 39 -1.96 -12.93 -16.62
C THR A 39 -2.55 -14.31 -16.34
N GLY A 40 -2.88 -14.62 -15.08
CA GLY A 40 -3.53 -15.89 -14.73
C GLY A 40 -3.16 -16.49 -13.37
N GLU A 41 -2.21 -15.92 -12.64
CA GLU A 41 -1.95 -16.34 -11.26
C GLU A 41 -3.00 -15.71 -10.35
N ASN A 42 -3.93 -16.54 -9.86
CA ASN A 42 -4.94 -16.12 -8.90
C ASN A 42 -4.32 -16.09 -7.50
N ILE A 43 -4.37 -14.92 -6.88
CA ILE A 43 -4.01 -14.74 -5.47
C ILE A 43 -5.04 -15.50 -4.62
N PRO A 44 -4.64 -16.34 -3.65
CA PRO A 44 -5.59 -17.03 -2.78
C PRO A 44 -6.53 -16.04 -2.08
N VAL A 45 -7.82 -16.36 -2.08
CA VAL A 45 -8.85 -15.59 -1.35
C VAL A 45 -9.43 -16.50 -0.28
N ILE A 46 -9.35 -16.07 0.98
CA ILE A 46 -9.82 -16.82 2.14
C ILE A 46 -11.06 -16.13 2.71
N GLU A 47 -12.17 -16.86 2.75
CA GLU A 47 -13.41 -16.39 3.34
C GLU A 47 -13.47 -16.73 4.82
N LEU A 48 -13.34 -15.72 5.68
CA LEU A 48 -13.41 -15.92 7.12
C LEU A 48 -14.88 -16.18 7.54
N GLY A 49 -15.10 -17.27 8.28
CA GLY A 49 -16.43 -17.68 8.75
C GLY A 49 -17.20 -18.63 7.84
N SER A 50 -16.65 -19.03 6.69
CA SER A 50 -17.28 -19.98 5.76
C SER A 50 -17.19 -21.46 6.20
N ASP A 51 -16.19 -21.79 7.04
CA ASP A 51 -15.89 -23.16 7.47
C ASP A 51 -15.49 -23.19 8.95
N THR A 52 -15.27 -24.38 9.48
CA THR A 52 -14.63 -24.65 10.76
C THR A 52 -13.30 -23.89 10.90
N ARG A 53 -13.01 -23.49 12.14
CA ARG A 53 -11.74 -22.83 12.46
C ARG A 53 -10.51 -23.63 12.01
N ALA A 54 -10.55 -24.96 12.10
CA ALA A 54 -9.45 -25.82 11.68
C ALA A 54 -9.20 -25.73 10.16
N CYS A 55 -10.25 -25.74 9.35
CA CYS A 55 -10.14 -25.59 7.90
C CYS A 55 -9.58 -24.21 7.51
N ILE A 56 -10.09 -23.12 8.12
CA ILE A 56 -9.59 -21.77 7.85
C ILE A 56 -8.10 -21.65 8.20
N VAL A 57 -7.69 -22.20 9.36
CA VAL A 57 -6.27 -22.20 9.77
C VAL A 57 -5.41 -22.97 8.76
N GLN A 58 -5.90 -24.09 8.24
CA GLN A 58 -5.21 -24.86 7.21
C GLN A 58 -5.07 -24.06 5.91
N GLN A 59 -6.14 -23.43 5.42
CA GLN A 59 -6.12 -22.58 4.22
C GLN A 59 -5.11 -21.43 4.34
N ILE A 60 -5.06 -20.76 5.51
CA ILE A 60 -4.07 -19.71 5.79
C ILE A 60 -2.66 -20.29 5.75
N GLY A 61 -2.43 -21.44 6.38
CA GLY A 61 -1.13 -22.12 6.38
C GLY A 61 -0.66 -22.48 4.97
N ASP A 62 -1.57 -23.00 4.13
CA ASP A 62 -1.26 -23.37 2.75
C ASP A 62 -0.94 -22.16 1.88
N ALA A 63 -1.72 -21.07 1.97
CA ALA A 63 -1.44 -19.84 1.26
C ALA A 63 -0.10 -19.20 1.69
N CYS A 64 0.20 -19.21 2.99
CA CYS A 64 1.50 -18.75 3.50
C CYS A 64 2.66 -19.59 2.95
N LYS A 65 2.49 -20.90 2.83
CA LYS A 65 3.55 -21.82 2.39
C LYS A 65 3.79 -21.76 0.88
N ASN A 66 2.73 -21.67 0.09
CA ASN A 66 2.81 -21.79 -1.36
C ASN A 66 2.95 -20.43 -2.06
N ASP A 67 2.26 -19.41 -1.56
CA ASP A 67 2.17 -18.09 -2.21
C ASP A 67 2.89 -17.00 -1.42
N GLY A 68 2.91 -17.11 -0.09
CA GLY A 68 3.49 -16.11 0.82
C GLY A 68 2.60 -14.89 1.06
N PHE A 69 1.41 -14.84 0.45
CA PHE A 69 0.40 -13.81 0.64
C PHE A 69 -0.99 -14.31 0.21
N PHE A 70 -2.04 -13.66 0.71
CA PHE A 70 -3.43 -13.98 0.39
C PHE A 70 -4.33 -12.76 0.62
N GLN A 71 -5.55 -12.81 0.10
CA GLN A 71 -6.62 -11.86 0.39
C GLN A 71 -7.62 -12.49 1.35
N VAL A 72 -8.29 -11.66 2.16
CA VAL A 72 -9.36 -12.10 3.04
C VAL A 72 -10.66 -11.39 2.71
N ILE A 73 -11.77 -12.12 2.74
CA ILE A 73 -13.13 -11.58 2.65
C ILE A 73 -13.93 -12.04 3.87
N ASN A 74 -15.06 -11.38 4.14
CA ASN A 74 -15.91 -11.65 5.32
C ASN A 74 -15.15 -11.59 6.66
N HIS A 75 -14.13 -10.73 6.75
CA HIS A 75 -13.25 -10.60 7.92
C HIS A 75 -13.89 -9.89 9.14
N GLY A 76 -15.17 -9.54 9.08
CA GLY A 76 -15.91 -8.93 10.20
C GLY A 76 -15.62 -7.44 10.48
N VAL A 77 -14.67 -6.82 9.76
CA VAL A 77 -14.45 -5.36 9.82
C VAL A 77 -15.48 -4.67 8.93
N SER A 78 -16.19 -3.68 9.46
CA SER A 78 -17.24 -3.00 8.71
C SER A 78 -16.67 -2.18 7.55
N GLY A 79 -17.41 -2.12 6.43
CA GLY A 79 -17.04 -1.26 5.29
C GLY A 79 -16.89 0.20 5.69
N GLU A 80 -17.77 0.71 6.56
CA GLU A 80 -17.69 2.06 7.10
C GLU A 80 -16.35 2.34 7.83
N ALA A 81 -15.83 1.37 8.58
CA ALA A 81 -14.53 1.54 9.25
C ALA A 81 -13.37 1.66 8.24
N VAL A 82 -13.41 0.85 7.17
CA VAL A 82 -12.42 0.92 6.09
C VAL A 82 -12.53 2.25 5.34
N GLU A 83 -13.74 2.69 5.01
CA GLU A 83 -14.00 3.96 4.34
C GLU A 83 -13.52 5.16 5.17
N LYS A 84 -13.82 5.18 6.48
CA LYS A 84 -13.33 6.22 7.39
C LYS A 84 -11.81 6.23 7.45
N MET A 85 -11.16 5.07 7.56
CA MET A 85 -9.70 4.96 7.56
C MET A 85 -9.09 5.53 6.27
N LEU A 86 -9.61 5.14 5.11
CA LEU A 86 -9.16 5.67 3.81
C LEU A 86 -9.44 7.17 3.67
N GLY A 87 -10.59 7.63 4.18
CA GLY A 87 -10.97 9.03 4.25
C GLY A 87 -9.98 9.87 5.04
N SER A 88 -9.68 9.47 6.28
CA SER A 88 -8.70 10.13 7.15
C SER A 88 -7.30 10.15 6.55
N ALA A 89 -6.86 9.05 5.92
CA ALA A 89 -5.58 9.04 5.20
C ALA A 89 -5.58 10.04 4.03
N GLY A 90 -6.66 10.07 3.25
CA GLY A 90 -6.84 11.02 2.16
C GLY A 90 -6.84 12.48 2.61
N GLU A 91 -7.54 12.80 3.70
CA GLU A 91 -7.55 14.14 4.31
C GLU A 91 -6.16 14.57 4.76
N PHE A 92 -5.45 13.68 5.46
CA PHE A 92 -4.09 13.95 5.91
C PHE A 92 -3.15 14.27 4.73
N PHE A 93 -3.14 13.45 3.68
CA PHE A 93 -2.23 13.67 2.55
C PHE A 93 -2.60 14.88 1.69
N ARG A 94 -3.90 15.26 1.63
CA ARG A 94 -4.38 16.51 0.99
C ARG A 94 -4.13 17.76 1.82
N GLY A 95 -3.91 17.63 3.13
CA GLY A 95 -3.64 18.75 4.03
C GLY A 95 -2.31 19.46 3.76
N PRO A 96 -2.06 20.59 4.46
CA PRO A 96 -0.85 21.39 4.31
C PRO A 96 0.43 20.58 4.57
N VAL A 97 1.49 20.89 3.83
CA VAL A 97 2.78 20.21 3.97
C VAL A 97 3.38 20.45 5.36
N GLU A 98 3.17 21.63 5.92
CA GLU A 98 3.67 22.04 7.23
C GLU A 98 3.16 21.13 8.34
N GLU A 99 1.88 20.74 8.29
CA GLU A 99 1.28 19.81 9.24
C GLU A 99 1.86 18.40 9.09
N LYS A 100 2.09 17.95 7.85
CA LYS A 100 2.73 16.67 7.58
C LYS A 100 4.17 16.65 8.11
N LEU A 101 4.93 17.73 7.90
CA LEU A 101 6.33 17.87 8.32
C LEU A 101 6.52 17.80 9.84
N LYS A 102 5.53 18.16 10.65
CA LYS A 102 5.58 18.00 12.13
C LYS A 102 5.72 16.53 12.55
N LEU A 103 5.34 15.58 11.71
CA LEU A 103 5.39 14.14 11.99
C LEU A 103 6.66 13.45 11.49
N PHE A 104 7.47 14.12 10.66
CA PHE A 104 8.76 13.59 10.22
C PHE A 104 9.82 13.92 11.29
N ARG A 105 10.48 12.89 11.83
CA ARG A 105 11.61 13.00 12.75
C ARG A 105 12.93 12.88 12.01
#